data_AF-A0A3M2AW53-F1
#
_entry.id   AF-A0A3M2AW53-F1
#
_cell.length_a   1.000
_cell.length_b   1.000
_cell.length_c   1.000
_cell.angle_alpha   90.00
_cell.angle_beta   90.00
_cell.angle_gamma   90.00
#
_symmetry.space_group_name_H-M   'P 1'
#
loop_
_entity.id
_entity.type
_entity.pdbx_description
1 polymer ?
#
loop_
_entity_poly.entity_id
_entity_poly.type
_entity_poly.pdbx_seq_one_letter_code
_entity_poly.pdbx_strand_id
1 'polypeptide(L)'
;MLKAKALERSFRGDRGGGIPWYAIVTAGGRVLATADGPRGNVGCPVTAEEIAHFMATLRSTRQRLGDAELTRIEQALLENGRRLRGG
;
A
#
# COMPACT_ATOMS: atom_id res chain seq x y z
N MET A 1 -3.29 -12.72 20.80
CA MET A 1 -3.60 -11.84 19.64
C MET A 1 -2.51 -10.78 19.54
N LEU A 2 -1.79 -10.70 18.42
CA LEU A 2 -0.77 -9.66 18.19
C LEU A 2 -1.44 -8.31 17.94
N LYS A 3 -0.93 -7.23 18.56
CA LYS A 3 -1.38 -5.86 18.27
C LYS A 3 -0.83 -5.40 16.91
N ALA A 4 -1.54 -4.52 16.21
CA ALA A 4 -1.15 -4.05 14.87
C ALA A 4 0.31 -3.58 14.77
N LYS A 5 0.80 -2.83 15.77
CA LYS A 5 2.20 -2.34 15.81
C LYS A 5 3.23 -3.46 15.97
N ALA A 6 2.89 -4.54 16.67
CA ALA A 6 3.78 -5.70 16.81
C ALA A 6 3.84 -6.50 15.50
N LEU A 7 2.71 -6.59 14.78
CA LEU A 7 2.62 -7.20 13.46
C LEU A 7 3.38 -6.39 12.39
N GLU A 8 3.24 -5.07 12.40
CA GLU A 8 4.03 -4.19 11.53
C GLU A 8 5.52 -4.44 11.75
N ARG A 9 5.98 -4.41 13.01
CA ARG A 9 7.39 -4.63 13.34
C ARG A 9 7.91 -5.97 12.86
N SER A 10 7.11 -7.05 12.92
CA SER A 10 7.55 -8.36 12.42
C SER A 10 7.78 -8.42 10.91
N PHE A 11 7.16 -7.52 10.13
CA PHE A 11 7.35 -7.46 8.67
C PHE A 11 8.27 -6.32 8.22
N ARG A 12 8.23 -5.18 8.90
CA ARG A 12 8.89 -3.93 8.50
C ARG A 12 10.30 -3.79 9.09
N GLY A 13 10.59 -4.50 10.18
CA GLY A 13 11.80 -4.33 10.99
C GLY A 13 11.74 -3.04 11.81
N ASP A 14 12.89 -2.41 12.04
CA ASP A 14 13.00 -1.15 12.80
C ASP A 14 12.82 0.11 11.92
N ARG A 15 12.40 -0.03 10.65
CA ARG A 15 12.08 1.11 9.79
C ARG A 15 10.90 1.89 10.38
N GLY A 16 11.15 3.16 10.69
CA GLY A 16 10.16 4.06 11.28
C GLY A 16 9.06 4.49 10.30
N GLY A 17 7.92 4.93 10.84
CA GLY A 17 6.79 5.51 10.10
C GLY A 17 5.50 5.45 10.92
N GLY A 18 4.44 6.07 10.39
CA GLY A 18 3.10 6.02 11.00
C GLY A 18 2.26 4.84 10.52
N ILE A 19 1.12 4.62 11.16
CA ILE A 19 0.02 3.80 10.63
C ILE A 19 -1.02 4.74 9.98
N PRO A 20 -1.79 4.28 8.98
CA PRO A 20 -1.86 2.91 8.44
C PRO A 20 -0.61 2.48 7.64
N TRP A 21 -0.25 1.20 7.70
CA TRP A 21 0.84 0.57 6.93
C TRP A 21 0.39 -0.82 6.44
N TYR A 22 0.89 -1.26 5.29
CA TYR A 22 0.57 -2.57 4.71
C TYR A 22 1.81 -3.32 4.22
N ALA A 23 1.71 -4.66 4.21
CA ALA A 23 2.59 -5.56 3.48
C ALA A 23 1.76 -6.60 2.74
N ILE A 24 2.20 -6.93 1.53
CA ILE A 24 1.66 -8.06 0.76
C ILE A 24 2.63 -9.22 0.96
N VAL A 25 2.09 -10.34 1.45
CA VAL A 25 2.89 -11.53 1.81
C VAL A 25 2.41 -12.75 1.04
N THR A 26 3.31 -13.69 0.82
CA THR A 26 2.96 -15.06 0.43
C THR A 26 2.20 -15.77 1.56
N ALA A 27 1.59 -16.91 1.27
CA ALA A 27 0.96 -17.76 2.28
C ALA A 27 1.92 -18.17 3.42
N GLY A 28 3.23 -18.29 3.12
CA GLY A 28 4.27 -18.61 4.10
C GLY A 28 4.83 -17.39 4.86
N GLY A 29 4.23 -16.21 4.72
CA GLY A 29 4.66 -14.99 5.44
C GLY A 29 5.85 -14.25 4.83
N ARG A 30 6.42 -14.73 3.71
CA ARG A 30 7.45 -13.97 2.98
C ARG A 30 6.85 -12.70 2.37
N VAL A 31 7.47 -11.55 2.61
CA VAL A 31 7.07 -10.25 2.04
C VAL A 31 7.36 -10.19 0.54
N LEU A 32 6.38 -9.70 -0.22
CA LEU A 32 6.47 -9.45 -1.67
C LEU A 32 6.56 -7.96 -1.97
N ALA A 33 5.77 -7.14 -1.25
CA ALA A 33 5.76 -5.68 -1.38
C ALA A 33 5.29 -5.04 -0.06
N THR A 34 5.60 -3.76 0.13
CA THR A 34 5.22 -3.01 1.34
C THR A 34 4.76 -1.59 1.00
N ALA A 35 4.16 -0.93 1.98
CA ALA A 35 3.79 0.48 1.90
C ALA A 35 4.98 1.45 1.88
N ASP A 36 6.21 0.97 2.15
CA ASP A 36 7.40 1.83 2.10
C ASP A 36 7.79 2.11 0.65
N GLY A 37 7.46 3.32 0.19
CA GLY A 37 7.91 3.87 -1.08
C GLY A 37 9.19 4.69 -0.93
N PRO A 38 9.70 5.28 -2.03
CA PRO A 38 10.93 6.07 -2.02
C PRO A 38 10.91 7.26 -1.04
N ARG A 39 9.72 7.75 -0.69
CA ARG A 39 9.50 8.89 0.21
C ARG A 39 8.97 8.50 1.59
N GLY A 40 8.97 7.20 1.93
CA GLY A 40 8.45 6.69 3.19
C GLY A 40 7.11 5.97 3.06
N ASN A 41 6.40 5.83 4.18
CA ASN A 41 5.17 5.06 4.25
C ASN A 41 4.04 5.73 3.45
N VAL A 42 3.56 5.05 2.42
CA VAL A 42 2.43 5.42 1.57
C VAL A 42 1.08 5.18 2.25
N GLY A 43 0.98 4.17 3.12
CA GLY A 43 -0.19 3.87 3.95
C GLY A 43 -1.54 3.96 3.24
N CYS A 44 -2.17 5.13 3.36
CA CYS A 44 -3.37 5.53 2.64
C CYS A 44 -2.97 6.49 1.48
N PRO A 45 -2.84 6.00 0.23
CA PRO A 45 -2.29 6.80 -0.85
C PRO A 45 -3.21 7.97 -1.26
N VAL A 46 -2.65 9.19 -1.33
CA VAL A 46 -3.39 10.42 -1.69
C VAL A 46 -2.71 11.17 -2.84
N THR A 47 -1.38 11.26 -2.81
CA THR A 47 -0.58 11.91 -3.86
C THR A 47 -0.41 10.99 -5.07
N ALA A 48 -0.04 11.56 -6.23
CA ALA A 48 0.17 10.76 -7.45
C ALA A 48 1.30 9.73 -7.26
N GLU A 49 2.37 10.11 -6.55
CA GLU A 49 3.52 9.25 -6.25
C GLU A 49 3.14 8.10 -5.32
N GLU A 50 2.35 8.39 -4.28
CA GLU A 50 1.81 7.38 -3.36
C GLU A 50 0.89 6.39 -4.07
N ILE A 51 -0.02 6.89 -4.91
CA ILE A 51 -0.92 6.04 -5.71
C ILE A 51 -0.10 5.18 -6.67
N ALA A 52 0.89 5.75 -7.35
CA ALA A 52 1.75 5.01 -8.28
C ALA A 52 2.49 3.87 -7.57
N HIS A 53 3.06 4.12 -6.38
CA HIS A 53 3.71 3.08 -5.57
C HIS A 53 2.72 1.97 -5.19
N PHE A 54 1.55 2.33 -4.65
CA PHE A 54 0.53 1.36 -4.29
C PHE A 54 0.11 0.50 -5.50
N MET A 55 -0.16 1.12 -6.64
CA MET A 55 -0.53 0.41 -7.86
C MET A 55 0.60 -0.50 -8.37
N ALA A 56 1.87 -0.11 -8.23
CA ALA A 56 3.01 -0.96 -8.56
C ALA A 56 3.08 -2.21 -7.65
N THR A 57 2.77 -2.07 -6.36
CA THR A 57 2.67 -3.23 -5.46
C THR A 57 1.58 -4.19 -5.93
N LEU A 58 0.37 -3.69 -6.22
CA LEU A 58 -0.73 -4.54 -6.69
C LEU A 58 -0.41 -5.22 -8.02
N ARG A 59 0.16 -4.47 -8.98
CA ARG A 59 0.52 -5.01 -10.31
C ARG A 59 1.55 -6.13 -10.22
N SER A 60 2.54 -6.00 -9.33
CA SER A 60 3.62 -6.99 -9.17
C SER A 60 3.22 -8.21 -8.33
N THR A 61 2.23 -8.10 -7.46
CA THR A 61 1.85 -9.19 -6.54
C THR A 61 0.48 -9.81 -6.80
N ARG A 62 -0.30 -9.30 -7.76
CA ARG A 62 -1.63 -9.81 -8.08
C ARG A 62 -1.61 -11.30 -8.43
N GLN A 63 -2.65 -12.01 -8.00
CA GLN A 63 -2.90 -13.40 -8.43
C GLN A 63 -4.18 -13.52 -9.28
N ARG A 64 -5.25 -12.80 -8.89
CA ARG A 64 -6.57 -12.86 -9.54
C ARG A 64 -7.21 -11.49 -9.70
N LEU A 65 -6.38 -10.44 -9.75
CA LEU A 65 -6.82 -9.07 -9.97
C LEU A 65 -6.55 -8.69 -11.43
N GLY A 66 -7.60 -8.51 -12.23
CA GLY A 66 -7.50 -8.18 -13.64
C GLY A 66 -7.18 -6.71 -13.91
N ASP A 67 -6.86 -6.39 -15.15
CA ASP A 67 -6.48 -5.03 -15.54
C ASP A 67 -7.63 -4.03 -15.38
N ALA A 68 -8.87 -4.45 -15.65
CA ALA A 68 -10.06 -3.63 -15.43
C ALA A 68 -10.28 -3.30 -13.94
N GLU A 69 -9.96 -4.22 -13.04
CA GLU A 69 -10.09 -4.00 -11.59
C GLU A 69 -8.97 -3.08 -11.08
N LEU A 70 -7.75 -3.26 -11.58
CA LEU A 70 -6.64 -2.34 -11.31
C LEU A 70 -6.98 -0.91 -11.75
N THR A 71 -7.55 -0.74 -12.95
CA THR A 71 -8.00 0.57 -13.43
C THR A 71 -9.07 1.16 -12.53
N ARG A 72 -10.05 0.37 -12.06
CA ARG A 72 -11.08 0.85 -11.12
C ARG A 72 -10.48 1.33 -9.80
N ILE A 73 -9.53 0.56 -9.24
CA ILE A 73 -8.83 0.94 -8.00
C ILE A 73 -8.07 2.26 -8.20
N GLU A 74 -7.30 2.36 -9.29
CA GLU A 74 -6.52 3.56 -9.61
C GLU A 74 -7.42 4.80 -9.76
N GLN A 75 -8.54 4.69 -10.48
CA GLN A 75 -9.49 5.81 -10.62
C GLN A 75 -10.11 6.23 -9.28
N ALA A 76 -10.52 5.27 -8.45
CA ALA A 76 -11.09 5.57 -7.13
C ALA A 76 -10.09 6.28 -6.22
N LEU A 77 -8.81 5.88 -6.26
CA LEU A 77 -7.75 6.54 -5.50
C LEU A 77 -7.46 7.95 -6.01
N LEU A 78 -7.40 8.14 -7.34
CA LEU A 78 -7.20 9.47 -7.94
C LEU A 78 -8.35 10.41 -7.60
N GLU A 79 -9.60 9.95 -7.67
CA GLU A 79 -10.78 10.72 -7.30
C GLU A 79 -10.74 11.12 -5.82
N ASN A 80 -10.47 10.17 -4.93
CA ASN A 80 -10.35 10.44 -3.50
C ASN A 80 -9.19 11.39 -3.18
N GLY A 81 -8.05 11.23 -3.87
CA GLY A 81 -6.89 12.10 -3.73
C GLY A 81 -7.21 13.55 -4.12
N ARG A 82 -7.96 13.76 -5.21
CA ARG A 82 -8.45 15.09 -5.58
C ARG A 82 -9.37 15.68 -4.52
N ARG A 83 -10.33 14.89 -4.01
CA ARG A 83 -11.28 15.31 -2.97
C ARG A 83 -10.57 15.76 -1.69
N LEU A 84 -9.56 15.04 -1.24
CA LEU A 84 -8.84 15.35 0.00
C LEU A 84 -7.87 16.54 -0.14
N ARG A 85 -7.40 16.83 -1.36
CA ARG A 85 -6.43 17.90 -1.63
C ARG A 85 -7.05 19.21 -2.10
N GLY A 86 -8.32 19.19 -2.51
CA GLY A 86 -9.06 20.33 -3.03
C GLY A 86 -10.29 20.72 -2.22
N GLY A 87 -10.40 20.23 -0.98
CA GLY A 87 -11.34 20.73 0.03
C GLY A 87 -10.72 21.83 0.88
#